data_AF-A0A972K5H4-F1
#
_entry.id   AF-A0A972K5H4-F1
#
_cell.length_a   1.000
_cell.length_b   1.000
_cell.length_c   1.000
_cell.angle_alpha   90.00
_cell.angle_beta   90.00
_cell.angle_gamma   90.00
#
_symmetry.space_group_name_H-M   'P 1'
#
loop_
_entity.id
_entity.type
_entity.pdbx_description
1 polymer ?
#
loop_
_entity_poly.entity_id
_entity_poly.type
_entity_poly.pdbx_seq_one_letter_code
_entity_poly.pdbx_strand_id
1 'polypeptide(L)'
;MSINNQKERFSLTIEDGRIVLKTHSFRADKGSMLHSGIFSRELASSFVGAALALLTLLIFYLTIGLKLIYYVVAAGVFWVGTFFSRIFLFEEPFLETTIDKEDITILLNRPIRKRLIKKNKAQLKDIKIDYWRFEPDNLDAIEFVEKIALQHGTVIPGFGEVKEFYNLVLDFGEESFTVLTSENKEEVEGVKKKLKEFLQRT
;
A
#
# COMPACT_ATOMS: atom_id res chain seq x y z
N MET A 1 -1.25 -5.42 24.26
CA MET A 1 0.18 -5.16 23.93
C MET A 1 0.24 -4.77 22.45
N SER A 2 0.81 -3.61 22.11
CA SER A 2 0.86 -3.10 20.73
C SER A 2 2.30 -3.19 20.20
N ILE A 3 2.49 -3.80 19.04
CA ILE A 3 3.77 -3.75 18.30
C ILE A 3 3.54 -2.89 17.07
N ASN A 4 4.39 -1.88 16.92
CA ASN A 4 4.40 -0.96 15.80
C ASN A 4 5.80 -0.97 15.19
N ASN A 5 5.97 -1.55 13.99
CA ASN A 5 7.25 -1.50 13.28
C ASN A 5 7.16 -0.48 12.14
N GLN A 6 7.83 0.66 12.30
CA GLN A 6 7.75 1.78 11.35
C GLN A 6 8.43 1.48 10.00
N LYS A 7 9.34 0.49 9.95
CA LYS A 7 10.05 0.12 8.72
C LYS A 7 9.18 -0.66 7.73
N GLU A 8 8.26 -1.48 8.21
CA GLU A 8 7.44 -2.38 7.37
C GLU A 8 5.93 -2.13 7.46
N ARG A 9 5.51 -0.98 7.98
CA ARG A 9 4.11 -0.50 7.96
C ARG A 9 3.08 -1.56 8.36
N PHE A 10 3.31 -2.24 9.48
CA PHE A 10 2.28 -3.07 10.11
C PHE A 10 2.09 -2.71 11.58
N SER A 11 0.86 -2.87 12.04
CA SER A 11 0.52 -2.76 13.46
C SER A 11 -0.27 -3.99 13.90
N LEU A 12 0.14 -4.56 15.04
CA LEU A 12 -0.54 -5.67 15.67
C LEU A 12 -1.05 -5.21 17.03
N THR A 13 -2.36 -5.26 17.22
CA THR A 13 -3.02 -4.87 18.46
C THR A 13 -3.86 -6.04 18.98
N ILE A 14 -3.71 -6.34 20.28
CA ILE A 14 -4.48 -7.36 20.99
C ILE A 14 -5.41 -6.61 21.94
N GLU A 15 -6.72 -6.67 21.69
CA GLU A 15 -7.78 -6.03 22.47
C GLU A 15 -8.79 -7.08 22.92
N ASP A 16 -9.04 -7.18 24.24
CA ASP A 16 -10.10 -7.96 24.90
C ASP A 16 -10.74 -9.11 24.11
N GLY A 17 -9.94 -10.15 23.82
CA GLY A 17 -10.41 -11.37 23.15
C GLY A 17 -10.47 -11.31 21.63
N ARG A 18 -9.78 -10.34 21.02
CA ARG A 18 -9.63 -10.14 19.57
C ARG A 18 -8.18 -9.77 19.22
N ILE A 19 -7.71 -10.22 18.06
CA ILE A 19 -6.44 -9.76 17.47
C ILE A 19 -6.73 -8.99 16.20
N VAL A 20 -6.21 -7.77 16.12
CA VAL A 20 -6.27 -6.92 14.93
C VAL A 20 -4.87 -6.76 14.37
N LEU A 21 -4.68 -7.26 13.15
CA LEU A 21 -3.48 -7.07 12.34
C LEU A 21 -3.81 -6.11 11.21
N LYS A 22 -3.19 -4.92 11.22
CA LYS A 22 -3.28 -3.96 10.12
C LYS A 22 -1.97 -3.97 9.36
N THR A 23 -2.04 -4.25 8.06
CA THR A 23 -0.91 -4.23 7.14
C THR A 23 -1.23 -3.29 5.99
N HIS A 24 -0.28 -2.48 5.54
CA HIS A 24 -0.49 -1.72 4.30
C HIS A 24 -0.58 -2.70 3.13
N SER A 25 -1.42 -2.41 2.13
CA SER A 25 -1.58 -3.33 1.01
C SER A 25 -0.26 -3.43 0.24
N PHE A 26 0.41 -4.56 0.41
CA PHE A 26 1.62 -4.86 -0.32
C PHE A 26 1.24 -5.35 -1.73
N ARG A 27 1.79 -4.70 -2.76
CA ARG A 27 1.78 -5.20 -4.14
C ARG A 27 3.23 -5.42 -4.52
N ALA A 28 3.64 -6.67 -4.73
CA ALA A 28 5.02 -7.02 -5.11
C ALA A 28 5.49 -6.23 -6.35
N ASP A 29 4.58 -5.94 -7.28
CA ASP A 29 4.84 -5.15 -8.50
C ASP A 29 5.24 -3.67 -8.24
N LYS A 30 4.92 -3.13 -7.05
CA LYS A 30 5.18 -1.70 -6.74
C LYS A 30 6.65 -1.39 -6.43
N GLY A 31 7.51 -2.40 -6.40
CA GLY A 31 8.96 -2.22 -6.22
C GLY A 31 9.70 -1.69 -7.44
N SER A 32 9.02 -1.47 -8.57
CA SER A 32 9.63 -0.86 -9.76
C SER A 32 9.84 0.64 -9.54
N MET A 33 11.12 1.02 -9.42
CA MET A 33 11.58 2.40 -9.19
C MET A 33 11.14 3.40 -10.26
N LEU A 34 10.90 2.92 -11.49
CA LEU A 34 10.29 3.72 -12.55
C LEU A 34 8.88 4.22 -12.18
N HIS A 35 8.15 3.49 -11.34
CA HIS A 35 6.76 3.80 -11.00
C HIS A 35 6.59 4.43 -9.61
N SER A 36 7.48 4.15 -8.65
CA SER A 36 7.43 4.74 -7.30
C SER A 36 8.16 6.09 -7.20
N GLY A 37 9.21 6.31 -8.00
CA GLY A 37 9.98 7.57 -7.99
C GLY A 37 9.30 8.72 -8.75
N ILE A 38 8.48 8.42 -9.76
CA ILE A 38 7.86 9.44 -10.64
C ILE A 38 6.38 9.69 -10.27
N PHE A 39 5.64 8.67 -9.85
CA PHE A 39 4.23 8.78 -9.48
C PHE A 39 4.03 8.76 -7.96
N SER A 40 4.40 9.85 -7.30
CA SER A 40 4.08 10.05 -5.88
C SER A 40 2.62 10.49 -5.69
N ARG A 41 2.06 10.19 -4.51
CA ARG A 41 0.73 10.68 -4.11
C ARG A 41 0.68 12.21 -4.14
N GLU A 42 1.76 12.89 -3.74
CA GLU A 42 1.80 14.35 -3.77
C GLU A 42 1.73 14.86 -5.22
N LEU A 43 2.49 14.25 -6.11
CA LEU A 43 2.54 14.62 -7.52
C LEU A 43 1.21 14.37 -8.21
N ALA A 44 0.59 13.20 -8.00
CA ALA A 44 -0.75 12.90 -8.53
C ALA A 44 -1.83 13.85 -7.98
N SER A 45 -1.81 14.16 -6.68
CA SER A 45 -2.74 15.13 -6.09
C SER A 45 -2.56 16.55 -6.63
N SER A 46 -1.31 16.94 -6.90
CA SER A 46 -0.98 18.24 -7.48
C SER A 46 -1.46 18.34 -8.94
N PHE A 47 -1.39 17.26 -9.72
CA PHE A 47 -1.97 17.22 -11.07
C PHE A 47 -3.48 17.41 -11.06
N VAL A 48 -4.20 16.77 -10.13
CA VAL A 48 -5.65 16.96 -9.97
C VAL A 48 -5.96 18.40 -9.57
N GLY A 49 -5.22 18.96 -8.61
CA GLY A 49 -5.34 20.36 -8.22
C GLY A 49 -5.09 21.33 -9.38
N ALA A 50 -4.05 21.08 -10.18
CA ALA A 50 -3.70 21.89 -11.34
C ALA A 50 -4.79 21.84 -12.43
N ALA A 51 -5.32 20.65 -12.71
CA ALA A 51 -6.41 20.48 -13.66
C ALA A 51 -7.67 21.26 -13.23
N LEU A 52 -8.03 21.22 -11.94
CA LEU A 52 -9.16 21.98 -11.41
C LEU A 52 -8.94 23.50 -11.47
N ALA A 53 -7.73 23.95 -11.15
CA ALA A 53 -7.37 25.37 -11.23
C ALA A 53 -7.40 25.88 -12.68
N LEU A 54 -6.88 25.11 -13.63
CA LEU A 54 -6.93 25.43 -15.06
C LEU A 54 -8.37 25.44 -15.59
N LEU A 55 -9.19 24.46 -15.21
CA LEU A 55 -10.61 24.42 -15.58
C LEU A 55 -11.33 25.68 -15.07
N THR A 56 -11.04 26.08 -13.84
CA THR A 56 -11.61 27.29 -13.22
C THR A 56 -11.22 28.55 -14.00
N LEU A 57 -9.95 28.70 -14.35
CA LEU A 57 -9.47 29.82 -15.17
C LEU A 57 -10.08 29.82 -16.57
N LEU A 58 -10.23 28.64 -17.18
CA LEU A 58 -10.86 28.48 -18.48
C LEU A 58 -12.32 28.96 -18.45
N ILE A 59 -13.08 28.57 -17.41
CA ILE A 59 -14.46 29.03 -17.21
C ILE A 59 -14.50 30.55 -17.09
N PHE A 60 -13.63 31.15 -16.27
CA PHE A 60 -13.59 32.61 -16.10
C PHE A 60 -13.22 33.35 -17.39
N TYR A 61 -12.24 32.82 -18.14
CA TYR A 61 -11.85 33.36 -19.44
C TYR A 61 -13.01 33.41 -20.42
N LEU A 62 -13.79 32.32 -20.51
CA LEU A 62 -14.91 32.20 -21.46
C LEU A 62 -16.15 33.02 -21.07
N THR A 63 -16.31 33.38 -19.80
CA THR A 63 -17.57 33.97 -19.30
C THR A 63 -17.47 35.46 -18.98
N ILE A 64 -16.42 35.90 -18.27
CA ILE A 64 -16.35 37.24 -17.67
C ILE A 64 -15.00 37.93 -17.94
N GLY A 65 -14.07 37.23 -18.62
CA GLY A 65 -12.69 37.69 -18.88
C GLY A 65 -11.74 37.46 -17.70
N LEU A 66 -10.44 37.63 -17.92
CA LEU A 66 -9.41 37.39 -16.89
C LEU A 66 -9.05 38.68 -16.14
N LYS A 67 -9.15 38.64 -14.81
CA LYS A 67 -8.69 39.69 -13.88
C LYS A 67 -7.79 39.08 -12.84
N LEU A 68 -6.95 39.90 -12.20
CA LEU A 68 -5.95 39.46 -11.23
C LEU A 68 -6.57 38.63 -10.08
N ILE A 69 -7.79 38.98 -9.64
CA ILE A 69 -8.52 38.25 -8.59
C ILE A 69 -8.81 36.79 -8.96
N TYR A 70 -9.01 36.45 -10.23
CA TYR A 70 -9.33 35.08 -10.65
C TYR A 70 -8.14 34.14 -10.56
N TYR A 71 -6.91 34.65 -10.69
CA TYR A 71 -5.70 33.88 -10.44
C TYR A 71 -5.56 33.55 -8.94
N VAL A 72 -5.95 34.47 -8.06
CA VAL A 72 -6.00 34.22 -6.60
C VAL A 72 -7.03 33.13 -6.28
N VAL A 73 -8.22 33.21 -6.90
CA VAL A 73 -9.24 32.16 -6.76
C VAL A 73 -8.73 30.81 -7.28
N ALA A 74 -8.09 30.77 -8.45
CA ALA A 74 -7.54 29.55 -9.02
C ALA A 74 -6.43 28.94 -8.14
N ALA A 75 -5.58 29.77 -7.53
CA ALA A 75 -4.58 29.31 -6.57
C ALA A 75 -5.23 28.71 -5.31
N GLY A 76 -6.35 29.27 -4.84
CA GLY A 76 -7.16 28.69 -3.77
C GLY A 76 -7.76 27.35 -4.16
N VAL A 77 -8.34 27.24 -5.36
CA VAL A 77 -8.87 25.98 -5.91
C VAL A 77 -7.77 24.93 -6.05
N PHE A 78 -6.57 25.32 -6.50
CA PHE A 78 -5.41 24.42 -6.56
C PHE A 78 -5.09 23.84 -5.19
N TRP A 79 -4.98 24.68 -4.17
CA TRP A 79 -4.67 24.26 -2.80
C TRP A 79 -5.72 23.30 -2.24
N VAL A 80 -7.00 23.68 -2.35
CA VAL A 80 -8.13 22.87 -1.88
C VAL A 80 -8.17 21.55 -2.64
N GLY A 81 -8.09 21.59 -3.98
CA GLY A 81 -8.12 20.41 -4.84
C GLY A 81 -6.97 19.44 -4.56
N THR A 82 -5.77 19.96 -4.32
CA THR A 82 -4.59 19.14 -3.97
C THR A 82 -4.77 18.49 -2.61
N PHE A 83 -5.24 19.23 -1.61
CA PHE A 83 -5.44 18.69 -0.26
C PHE A 83 -6.55 17.64 -0.21
N PHE A 84 -7.70 17.93 -0.83
CA PHE A 84 -8.82 16.98 -0.90
C PHE A 84 -8.48 15.73 -1.72
N SER A 85 -7.85 15.89 -2.88
CA SER A 85 -7.44 14.74 -3.69
C SER A 85 -6.43 13.88 -2.95
N ARG A 86 -5.47 14.50 -2.25
CA ARG A 86 -4.53 13.77 -1.40
C ARG A 86 -5.28 12.91 -0.40
N ILE A 87 -6.20 13.48 0.39
CA ILE A 87 -6.89 12.76 1.46
C ILE A 87 -7.84 11.68 0.92
N PHE A 88 -8.70 12.03 -0.05
CA PHE A 88 -9.84 11.20 -0.41
C PHE A 88 -9.61 10.32 -1.64
N LEU A 89 -8.88 10.80 -2.66
CA LEU A 89 -8.68 10.05 -3.90
C LEU A 89 -7.49 9.09 -3.81
N PHE A 90 -6.45 9.49 -3.09
CA PHE A 90 -5.19 8.76 -3.02
C PHE A 90 -4.90 8.17 -1.64
N GLU A 91 -5.93 7.83 -0.86
CA GLU A 91 -5.75 7.12 0.41
C GLU A 91 -5.04 5.76 0.18
N GLU A 92 -4.03 5.46 0.99
CA GLU A 92 -3.30 4.20 0.84
C GLU A 92 -4.20 3.03 1.24
N PRO A 93 -4.37 2.02 0.38
CA PRO A 93 -5.11 0.85 0.77
C PRO A 93 -4.39 0.09 1.88
N PHE A 94 -5.14 -0.32 2.89
CA PHE A 94 -4.64 -1.19 3.96
C PHE A 94 -5.54 -2.40 4.12
N LEU A 95 -4.93 -3.50 4.53
CA LEU A 95 -5.58 -4.74 4.88
C LEU A 95 -5.67 -4.82 6.41
N GLU A 96 -6.87 -5.02 6.91
CA GLU A 96 -7.15 -5.21 8.33
C GLU A 96 -7.69 -6.62 8.52
N THR A 97 -6.93 -7.45 9.21
CA THR A 97 -7.32 -8.81 9.58
C THR A 97 -7.66 -8.82 11.05
N THR A 98 -8.92 -9.08 11.36
CA THR A 98 -9.42 -9.22 12.74
C THR A 98 -9.77 -10.68 12.99
N ILE A 99 -9.23 -11.24 14.07
CA ILE A 99 -9.55 -12.60 14.55
C ILE A 99 -10.30 -12.46 15.86
N ASP A 100 -11.59 -12.80 15.82
CA ASP A 100 -12.47 -12.90 16.99
C ASP A 100 -12.57 -14.37 17.44
N LYS A 101 -13.30 -14.63 18.53
CA LYS A 101 -13.48 -15.98 19.09
C LYS A 101 -14.09 -16.96 18.08
N GLU A 102 -15.01 -16.49 17.23
CA GLU A 102 -15.80 -17.33 16.32
C GLU A 102 -15.43 -17.12 14.84
N ASP A 103 -15.04 -15.89 14.47
CA ASP A 103 -14.90 -15.47 13.08
C ASP A 103 -13.56 -14.79 12.81
N ILE A 104 -13.05 -14.97 11.60
CA ILE A 104 -11.91 -14.26 11.02
C ILE A 104 -12.46 -13.31 9.96
N THR A 105 -12.23 -12.02 10.14
CA THR A 105 -12.66 -10.95 9.24
C THR A 105 -11.44 -10.32 8.57
N ILE A 106 -11.39 -10.37 7.25
CA ILE A 106 -10.36 -9.74 6.43
C ILE A 106 -11.01 -8.58 5.68
N LEU A 107 -10.68 -7.36 6.08
CA LEU A 107 -11.16 -6.12 5.47
C LEU A 107 -10.04 -5.50 4.64
N LEU A 108 -10.26 -5.41 3.33
CA LEU A 108 -9.44 -4.59 2.45
C LEU A 108 -10.07 -3.21 2.33
N ASN A 109 -9.48 -2.24 3.01
CA ASN A 109 -9.91 -0.85 2.93
C ASN A 109 -9.24 -0.18 1.72
N ARG A 110 -10.05 0.29 0.77
CA ARG A 110 -9.61 1.09 -0.39
C ARG A 110 -10.46 2.35 -0.44
N PRO A 111 -9.93 3.48 -0.94
CA PRO A 111 -10.66 4.75 -1.00
C PRO A 111 -11.99 4.66 -1.78
N ILE A 112 -12.08 3.78 -2.78
CA ILE A 112 -13.27 3.70 -3.67
C ILE A 112 -14.14 2.46 -3.41
N ARG A 113 -13.55 1.31 -3.03
CA ARG A 113 -14.31 0.05 -2.86
C ARG A 113 -13.72 -0.79 -1.75
N LYS A 114 -14.47 -0.91 -0.65
CA LYS A 114 -14.14 -1.81 0.46
C LYS A 114 -14.51 -3.24 0.08
N ARG A 115 -13.65 -4.20 0.44
CA ARG A 115 -13.96 -5.63 0.32
C ARG A 115 -13.83 -6.24 1.70
N LEU A 116 -14.93 -6.82 2.20
CA LEU A 116 -14.96 -7.55 3.46
C LEU A 116 -15.14 -9.03 3.15
N ILE A 117 -14.26 -9.84 3.72
CA ILE A 117 -14.32 -11.30 3.65
C ILE A 117 -14.46 -11.77 5.10
N LYS A 118 -15.53 -12.51 5.38
CA LYS A 118 -15.78 -13.11 6.68
C LYS A 118 -15.72 -14.62 6.53
N LYS A 119 -14.89 -15.27 7.36
CA LYS A 119 -14.73 -16.73 7.40
C LYS A 119 -14.85 -17.20 8.84
N ASN A 120 -15.36 -18.41 9.03
CA ASN A 120 -15.46 -18.98 10.36
C ASN A 120 -14.08 -19.49 10.82
N LYS A 121 -13.73 -19.30 12.09
CA LYS A 121 -12.46 -19.78 12.66
C LYS A 121 -12.29 -21.29 12.52
N ALA A 122 -13.35 -22.07 12.63
CA ALA A 122 -13.30 -23.54 12.50
C ALA A 122 -12.89 -24.02 11.09
N GLN A 123 -12.98 -23.15 10.08
CA GLN A 123 -12.54 -23.45 8.72
C GLN A 123 -11.03 -23.20 8.53
N LEU A 124 -10.37 -22.53 9.47
CA LEU A 124 -8.93 -22.28 9.40
C LEU A 124 -8.17 -23.59 9.62
N LYS A 125 -7.47 -24.06 8.58
CA LYS A 125 -6.69 -25.31 8.62
C LYS A 125 -5.28 -25.07 9.11
N ASP A 126 -4.60 -24.05 8.59
CA ASP A 126 -3.24 -23.71 9.01
C ASP A 126 -2.92 -22.23 8.79
N ILE A 127 -1.85 -21.80 9.46
CA ILE A 127 -1.17 -20.52 9.24
C ILE A 127 0.24 -20.86 8.75
N LYS A 128 0.46 -20.63 7.45
CA LYS A 128 1.74 -20.93 6.77
C LYS A 128 2.50 -19.66 6.42
N ILE A 129 3.79 -19.83 6.16
CA ILE A 129 4.64 -18.77 5.61
C ILE A 129 5.05 -19.23 4.23
N ASP A 130 4.61 -18.50 3.21
CA ASP A 130 5.02 -18.72 1.83
C ASP A 130 6.22 -17.81 1.52
N TYR A 131 7.19 -18.32 0.78
CA TYR A 131 8.39 -17.58 0.38
C TYR A 131 8.36 -17.31 -1.12
N TRP A 132 8.47 -16.05 -1.51
CA TRP A 132 8.52 -15.60 -2.90
C TRP A 132 9.84 -14.90 -3.17
N ARG A 133 10.54 -15.35 -4.21
CA ARG A 133 11.78 -14.74 -4.70
C ARG A 133 11.55 -14.19 -6.09
N PHE A 134 11.76 -12.89 -6.26
CA PHE A 134 11.78 -12.23 -7.56
C PHE A 134 13.23 -12.16 -8.04
N GLU A 135 13.55 -12.97 -9.05
CA GLU A 135 14.80 -12.88 -9.78
C GLU A 135 14.57 -12.12 -11.08
N PRO A 136 15.48 -11.22 -11.50
CA PRO A 136 15.34 -10.53 -12.76
C PRO A 136 15.59 -11.46 -13.95
N ASP A 137 14.70 -11.42 -14.94
CA ASP A 137 14.75 -12.34 -16.09
C ASP A 137 15.93 -12.08 -17.05
N ASN A 138 16.47 -10.86 -17.09
CA ASN A 138 17.51 -10.45 -18.04
C ASN A 138 18.56 -9.53 -17.40
N LEU A 139 19.67 -10.14 -16.95
CA LEU A 139 20.80 -9.45 -16.33
C LEU A 139 21.53 -8.50 -17.31
N ASP A 140 21.68 -8.90 -18.58
CA ASP A 140 22.39 -8.09 -19.59
C ASP A 140 21.66 -6.77 -19.87
N ALA A 141 20.33 -6.81 -19.95
CA ALA A 141 19.51 -5.61 -20.12
C ALA A 141 19.59 -4.68 -18.90
N ILE A 142 19.72 -5.23 -17.70
CA ILE A 142 19.88 -4.46 -16.46
C ILE A 142 21.20 -3.70 -16.48
N GLU A 143 22.31 -4.39 -16.77
CA GLU A 143 23.63 -3.75 -16.84
C GLU A 143 23.67 -2.64 -17.90
N PHE A 144 23.01 -2.84 -19.04
CA PHE A 144 22.93 -1.84 -20.10
C PHE A 144 22.21 -0.57 -19.63
N VAL A 145 21.06 -0.72 -18.99
CA VAL A 145 20.28 0.41 -18.47
C VAL A 145 21.01 1.11 -17.31
N GLU A 146 21.69 0.36 -16.45
CA GLU A 146 22.50 0.92 -15.37
C GLU A 146 23.66 1.75 -15.91
N LYS A 147 24.35 1.28 -16.95
CA LYS A 147 25.40 2.04 -17.65
C LYS A 147 24.87 3.35 -18.23
N ILE A 148 23.68 3.35 -18.83
CA ILE A 148 23.04 4.57 -19.34
C ILE A 148 22.69 5.52 -18.20
N ALA A 149 22.07 5.01 -17.12
CA ALA A 149 21.69 5.84 -15.98
C ALA A 149 22.90 6.55 -15.36
N LEU A 150 24.02 5.83 -15.20
CA LEU A 150 25.29 6.37 -14.69
C LEU A 150 25.85 7.45 -15.62
N GLN A 151 25.78 7.28 -16.94
CA GLN A 151 26.19 8.31 -17.90
C GLN A 151 25.39 9.61 -17.78
N HIS A 152 24.15 9.53 -17.31
CA HIS A 152 23.29 10.69 -17.07
C HIS A 152 23.34 11.20 -15.60
N GLY A 153 24.26 10.69 -14.78
CA GLY A 153 24.40 11.09 -13.38
C GLY A 153 23.24 10.64 -12.49
N THR A 154 22.53 9.59 -12.90
CA THR A 154 21.40 9.02 -12.17
C THR A 154 21.72 7.62 -11.70
N VAL A 155 21.25 7.26 -10.50
CA VAL A 155 21.32 5.89 -9.96
C VAL A 155 19.88 5.42 -9.79
N ILE A 156 19.58 4.20 -10.23
CA ILE A 156 18.27 3.58 -10.04
C ILE A 156 18.40 2.57 -8.89
N PRO A 157 18.14 2.97 -7.63
CA PRO A 157 18.37 2.09 -6.48
C PRO A 157 17.51 0.83 -6.56
N GLY A 158 18.05 -0.35 -6.27
CA GLY A 158 17.27 -1.59 -6.28
C GLY A 158 16.82 -2.09 -7.66
N PHE A 159 17.38 -1.57 -8.74
CA PHE A 159 17.14 -2.06 -10.10
C PHE A 159 17.98 -3.31 -10.38
N GLY A 160 17.33 -4.42 -10.72
CA GLY A 160 18.00 -5.69 -10.96
C GLY A 160 18.43 -6.46 -9.71
N GLU A 161 18.08 -5.97 -8.52
CA GLU A 161 18.29 -6.70 -7.28
C GLU A 161 17.25 -7.82 -7.12
N VAL A 162 17.71 -8.97 -6.62
CA VAL A 162 16.83 -10.06 -6.20
C VAL A 162 16.05 -9.62 -4.96
N LYS A 163 14.73 -9.72 -5.01
CA LYS A 163 13.86 -9.39 -3.88
C LYS A 163 13.26 -10.64 -3.28
N GLU A 164 13.36 -10.76 -1.98
CA GLU A 164 12.83 -11.89 -1.21
C GLU A 164 11.69 -11.42 -0.31
N PHE A 165 10.57 -12.13 -0.37
CA PHE A 165 9.37 -11.81 0.40
C PHE A 165 8.86 -13.03 1.14
N TYR A 166 8.56 -12.83 2.42
CA TYR A 166 7.93 -13.79 3.31
C TYR A 166 6.48 -13.37 3.53
N ASN A 167 5.56 -14.25 3.13
CA ASN A 167 4.12 -14.01 3.14
C ASN A 167 3.46 -14.84 4.24
N LEU A 168 2.77 -14.19 5.17
CA LEU A 168 1.92 -14.88 6.13
C LEU A 168 0.56 -15.18 5.50
N VAL A 169 0.22 -16.46 5.40
CA VAL A 169 -0.99 -16.92 4.70
C VAL A 169 -1.89 -17.69 5.67
N LEU A 170 -3.16 -17.28 5.70
CA LEU A 170 -4.24 -18.01 6.36
C LEU A 170 -4.86 -18.99 5.37
N ASP A 171 -4.78 -20.29 5.67
CA ASP A 171 -5.26 -21.37 4.79
C ASP A 171 -6.60 -21.91 5.29
N PHE A 172 -7.63 -21.79 4.46
CA PHE A 172 -8.98 -22.31 4.71
C PHE A 172 -9.30 -23.55 3.86
N GLY A 173 -8.30 -24.15 3.20
CA GLY A 173 -8.43 -25.33 2.35
C GLY A 173 -8.71 -24.99 0.88
N GLU A 174 -9.91 -24.48 0.57
CA GLU A 174 -10.25 -24.08 -0.81
C GLU A 174 -9.74 -22.69 -1.17
N GLU A 175 -9.57 -21.83 -0.17
CA GLU A 175 -9.11 -20.45 -0.33
C GLU A 175 -8.00 -20.16 0.67
N SER A 176 -7.01 -19.38 0.23
CA SER A 176 -5.93 -18.89 1.07
C SER A 176 -5.83 -17.37 0.95
N PHE A 177 -5.52 -16.71 2.07
CA PHE A 177 -5.42 -15.26 2.13
C PHE A 177 -4.08 -14.83 2.74
N THR A 178 -3.30 -14.07 1.97
CA THR A 178 -2.10 -13.40 2.47
C THR A 178 -2.50 -12.21 3.32
N VAL A 179 -2.05 -12.18 4.58
CA VAL A 179 -2.41 -11.15 5.57
C VAL A 179 -1.24 -10.25 5.96
N LEU A 180 0.00 -10.68 5.72
CA LEU A 180 1.23 -9.91 5.90
C LEU A 180 2.25 -10.33 4.84
N THR A 181 3.00 -9.36 4.32
CA THR A 181 4.18 -9.56 3.48
C THR A 181 5.31 -8.71 4.03
N SER A 182 6.49 -9.30 4.15
CA SER A 182 7.68 -8.66 4.74
C SER A 182 8.94 -9.20 4.07
N GLU A 183 10.01 -8.41 4.02
CA GLU A 183 11.33 -8.86 3.57
C GLU A 183 12.09 -9.57 4.70
N ASN A 184 11.65 -9.41 5.95
CA ASN A 184 12.25 -9.99 7.13
C ASN A 184 11.50 -11.23 7.64
N LYS A 185 12.12 -12.39 7.49
CA LYS A 185 11.59 -13.68 7.95
C LYS A 185 11.24 -13.69 9.45
N GLU A 186 12.11 -13.14 10.30
CA GLU A 186 11.95 -13.19 11.76
C GLU A 186 10.70 -12.42 12.21
N GLU A 187 10.37 -11.34 11.51
CA GLU A 187 9.17 -10.54 11.81
C GLU A 187 7.89 -11.32 11.50
N VAL A 188 7.85 -11.98 10.33
CA VAL A 188 6.72 -12.83 9.95
C VAL A 188 6.54 -14.01 10.90
N GLU A 189 7.65 -14.65 11.29
CA GLU A 189 7.63 -15.73 12.28
C GLU A 189 7.14 -15.24 13.65
N GLY A 190 7.57 -14.06 14.08
CA GLY A 190 7.10 -13.42 15.31
C GLY A 190 5.59 -13.16 15.31
N VAL A 191 5.05 -12.66 14.20
CA VAL A 191 3.60 -12.46 14.04
C VAL A 191 2.85 -13.80 13.99
N LYS A 192 3.35 -14.78 13.23
CA LYS A 192 2.77 -16.14 13.17
C LYS A 192 2.66 -16.78 14.54
N LYS A 193 3.73 -16.70 15.34
CA LYS A 193 3.77 -17.27 16.70
C LYS A 193 2.67 -16.66 17.57
N LYS A 194 2.52 -15.34 17.57
CA LYS A 194 1.49 -14.64 18.34
C LYS A 194 0.07 -15.00 17.92
N LEU A 195 -0.17 -15.13 16.61
CA LEU A 195 -1.47 -15.58 16.10
C LEU A 195 -1.78 -17.01 16.55
N LYS A 196 -0.81 -17.93 16.46
CA LYS A 196 -0.98 -19.31 16.93
C LYS A 196 -1.23 -19.38 18.45
N GLU A 197 -0.48 -18.62 19.25
CA GLU A 197 -0.68 -18.54 20.70
C GLU A 197 -2.09 -18.05 21.07
N PHE A 198 -2.62 -17.07 20.35
CA PHE A 198 -3.97 -16.55 20.58
C PHE A 198 -5.07 -17.54 20.18
N LEU A 199 -4.89 -18.23 19.05
CA LEU A 199 -5.82 -19.26 18.58
C LEU A 199 -5.88 -20.47 19.51
N GLN A 200 -4.79 -20.79 20.22
CA GLN A 200 -4.74 -21.89 21.19
C GLN A 200 -5.32 -21.52 22.57
N ARG A 201 -5.34 -20.22 22.92
CA ARG A 201 -5.92 -19.73 24.19
C ARG A 201 -7.44 -19.59 24.17
N THR A 202 -8.06 -19.67 22.99
CA THR A 202 -9.48 -19.40 22.75
C THR A 202 -10.13 -20.59 22.07
#